data_AF-A0A087GXG1-F1
#
_entry.id   AF-A0A087GXG1-F1
#
_cell.length_a   1.000
_cell.length_b   1.000
_cell.length_c   1.000
_cell.angle_alpha   90.00
_cell.angle_beta   90.00
_cell.angle_gamma   90.00
#
_symmetry.space_group_name_H-M   'P 1'
#
loop_
_entity.id
_entity.type
_entity.pdbx_description
1 polymer ?
#
loop_
_entity_poly.entity_id
_entity_poly.type
_entity_poly.pdbx_seq_one_letter_code
_entity_poly.pdbx_strand_id
1 'polypeptide(L)'
;MDDVFRKMKYQGVKPNAITYSSLVNAYNKTGLVVKIDSVLRQIVNSDVVLDTPFFNCIINAYGEAGDLATMKELYIQMEERKCKPDNITFATMIKAYAAHGIFNVVEELKQQMLSTGENSGFAQKQNKKARRGLLEGHKRNLEVVNTEGIY
;
A
#
# COMPACT_ATOMS: atom_id res chain seq x y z
N MET A 1 -11.44 -28.63 3.27
CA MET A 1 -10.31 -27.88 2.69
C MET A 1 -9.22 -28.82 2.21
N ASP A 2 -9.07 -29.95 2.89
CA ASP A 2 -8.23 -31.05 2.43
C ASP A 2 -8.72 -31.72 1.14
N ASP A 3 -10.01 -31.66 0.77
CA ASP A 3 -10.51 -32.42 -0.38
C ASP A 3 -10.06 -31.88 -1.74
N VAL A 4 -9.94 -30.56 -1.90
CA VAL A 4 -9.46 -29.95 -3.16
C VAL A 4 -7.96 -30.20 -3.32
N PHE A 5 -7.17 -29.99 -2.26
CA PHE A 5 -5.73 -30.27 -2.29
C PHE A 5 -5.42 -31.77 -2.41
N ARG A 6 -6.17 -32.63 -1.70
CA ARG A 6 -6.05 -34.09 -1.86
C ARG A 6 -6.37 -34.50 -3.28
N LYS A 7 -7.42 -33.93 -3.88
CA LYS A 7 -7.81 -34.24 -5.27
C LYS A 7 -6.77 -33.74 -6.29
N MET A 8 -6.22 -32.54 -6.11
CA MET A 8 -5.12 -32.03 -6.94
C MET A 8 -3.86 -32.88 -6.79
N LYS A 9 -3.50 -33.28 -5.56
CA LYS A 9 -2.38 -34.18 -5.28
C LYS A 9 -2.58 -35.55 -5.91
N TYR A 10 -3.80 -36.10 -5.85
CA TYR A 10 -4.16 -37.37 -6.48
C TYR A 10 -4.13 -37.29 -8.02
N GLN A 11 -4.41 -36.12 -8.57
CA GLN A 11 -4.34 -35.84 -10.01
C GLN A 11 -2.94 -35.43 -10.49
N GLY A 12 -1.93 -35.38 -9.60
CA GLY A 12 -0.58 -34.94 -9.94
C GLY A 12 -0.46 -33.45 -10.30
N VAL A 13 -1.49 -32.65 -10.02
CA VAL A 13 -1.55 -31.22 -10.35
C VAL A 13 -1.01 -30.43 -9.15
N LYS A 14 0.09 -29.69 -9.36
CA LYS A 14 0.62 -28.80 -8.33
C LYS A 14 -0.28 -27.57 -8.19
N PRO A 15 -0.64 -27.16 -6.96
CA PRO A 15 -1.31 -25.89 -6.71
C PRO A 15 -0.48 -24.74 -7.28
N ASN A 16 -1.16 -23.81 -7.98
CA ASN A 16 -0.54 -22.61 -8.54
C ASN A 16 -1.08 -21.34 -7.84
N ALA A 17 -0.56 -20.18 -8.20
CA ALA A 17 -0.95 -18.89 -7.62
C ALA A 17 -2.47 -18.63 -7.67
N ILE A 18 -3.15 -19.05 -8.74
CA ILE A 18 -4.60 -18.91 -8.91
C ILE A 18 -5.37 -19.77 -7.89
N THR A 19 -4.90 -20.99 -7.65
CA THR A 19 -5.49 -21.91 -6.66
C THR A 19 -5.44 -21.29 -5.27
N TYR A 20 -4.28 -20.77 -4.89
CA TYR A 20 -4.09 -20.12 -3.59
C TYR A 20 -4.86 -18.80 -3.47
N SER A 21 -4.89 -17.98 -4.51
CA SER A 21 -5.68 -16.73 -4.54
C SER A 21 -7.17 -17.01 -4.31
N SER A 22 -7.69 -18.05 -4.97
CA SER A 22 -9.09 -18.45 -4.82
C SER A 22 -9.41 -18.93 -3.40
N LEU A 23 -8.49 -19.67 -2.78
CA LEU A 23 -8.60 -20.11 -1.39
C LEU A 23 -8.61 -18.95 -0.41
N VAL A 24 -7.64 -18.04 -0.54
CA VAL A 24 -7.56 -16.83 0.31
C VAL A 24 -8.84 -16.03 0.19
N ASN A 25 -9.36 -15.80 -1.02
CA ASN A 25 -10.60 -15.06 -1.23
C ASN A 25 -11.81 -15.77 -0.57
N ALA A 26 -11.91 -17.10 -0.69
CA ALA A 26 -12.96 -17.87 -0.04
C ALA A 26 -12.87 -17.80 1.49
N TYR A 27 -11.67 -17.86 2.05
CA TYR A 27 -11.45 -17.72 3.49
C TYR A 27 -11.72 -16.31 3.99
N ASN A 28 -11.34 -15.28 3.22
CA ASN A 28 -11.62 -13.90 3.58
C ASN A 28 -13.13 -13.66 3.67
N LYS A 29 -13.89 -14.11 2.67
CA LYS A 29 -15.36 -14.03 2.67
C LYS A 29 -16.03 -14.77 3.82
N THR A 30 -15.37 -15.79 4.37
CA THR A 30 -15.90 -16.58 5.50
C THR A 30 -15.32 -16.13 6.85
N GLY A 31 -14.46 -15.11 6.89
CA GLY A 31 -13.81 -14.61 8.10
C GLY A 31 -12.79 -15.57 8.72
N LEU A 32 -12.37 -16.61 7.99
CA LEU A 32 -11.49 -17.67 8.50
C LEU A 32 -10.00 -17.35 8.29
N VAL A 33 -9.55 -16.28 8.92
CA VAL A 33 -8.18 -15.73 8.77
C VAL A 33 -7.11 -16.73 9.21
N VAL A 34 -7.39 -17.55 10.24
CA VAL A 34 -6.50 -18.64 10.69
C VAL A 34 -6.16 -19.63 9.56
N LYS A 35 -7.08 -19.85 8.62
CA LYS A 35 -6.83 -20.74 7.49
C LYS A 35 -6.01 -20.07 6.37
N ILE A 36 -6.05 -18.73 6.27
CA ILE A 36 -5.19 -17.96 5.36
C ILE A 36 -3.72 -18.13 5.77
N ASP A 37 -3.46 -18.08 7.08
CA ASP A 37 -2.12 -18.30 7.64
C ASP A 37 -1.58 -19.71 7.35
N SER A 38 -2.44 -20.74 7.43
CA SER A 38 -2.08 -22.10 7.00
C SER A 38 -1.76 -22.17 5.50
N VAL A 39 -2.45 -21.40 4.66
CA VAL A 39 -2.17 -21.33 3.22
C VAL A 39 -0.84 -20.63 2.97
N LEU A 40 -0.55 -19.52 3.65
CA LEU A 40 0.71 -18.81 3.52
C LEU A 40 1.91 -19.70 3.89
N ARG A 41 1.81 -20.48 4.96
CA ARG A 41 2.85 -21.47 5.30
C ARG A 41 3.09 -22.51 4.21
N GLN A 42 2.03 -22.97 3.54
CA GLN A 42 2.19 -23.91 2.42
C GLN A 42 2.85 -23.25 1.20
N ILE A 43 2.54 -21.98 0.95
CA ILE A 43 3.11 -21.22 -0.15
C ILE A 43 4.59 -20.94 0.08
N VAL A 44 4.99 -20.55 1.30
CA VAL A 44 6.41 -20.32 1.66
C VAL A 44 7.25 -21.58 1.45
N ASN A 45 6.67 -22.76 1.71
CA ASN A 45 7.31 -24.05 1.48
C ASN A 45 7.17 -24.56 0.03
N SER A 46 6.69 -23.72 -0.90
CA SER A 46 6.49 -24.07 -2.30
C SER A 46 7.23 -23.10 -3.22
N ASP A 47 7.65 -23.57 -4.39
CA ASP A 47 8.27 -22.74 -5.42
C ASP A 47 7.26 -21.87 -6.20
N VAL A 48 6.09 -21.60 -5.61
CA VAL A 48 5.04 -20.83 -6.27
C VAL A 48 5.38 -19.34 -6.24
N VAL A 49 5.50 -18.76 -7.43
CA VAL A 49 5.61 -17.31 -7.62
C VAL A 49 4.27 -16.69 -7.29
N LEU A 50 4.27 -15.76 -6.33
CA LEU A 50 3.09 -15.01 -5.93
C LEU A 50 2.99 -13.71 -6.72
N ASP A 51 1.79 -13.39 -7.17
CA ASP A 51 1.52 -12.20 -7.96
C ASP A 51 0.98 -11.05 -7.09
N THR A 52 1.07 -9.81 -7.58
CA THR A 52 0.50 -8.61 -6.93
C THR A 52 -0.97 -8.77 -6.48
N PRO A 53 -1.88 -9.37 -7.27
CA PRO A 53 -3.27 -9.57 -6.84
C PRO A 53 -3.39 -10.51 -5.63
N PHE A 54 -2.51 -11.51 -5.51
CA PHE A 54 -2.50 -12.41 -4.37
C PHE A 54 -2.17 -11.65 -3.07
N PHE A 55 -1.12 -10.83 -3.10
CA PHE A 55 -0.73 -9.97 -1.99
C PHE A 55 -1.85 -9.00 -1.58
N ASN A 56 -2.52 -8.38 -2.56
CA ASN A 56 -3.64 -7.49 -2.29
C ASN A 56 -4.79 -8.21 -1.56
N CYS A 57 -5.10 -9.45 -1.95
CA CYS A 57 -6.14 -10.25 -1.28
C CYS A 57 -5.79 -10.57 0.18
N ILE A 58 -4.56 -11.02 0.46
CA ILE A 58 -4.16 -11.33 1.84
C ILE A 58 -4.06 -10.06 2.70
N ILE A 59 -3.50 -8.97 2.17
CA ILE A 59 -3.40 -7.68 2.88
C ILE A 59 -4.80 -7.18 3.26
N ASN A 60 -5.78 -7.27 2.35
CA ASN A 60 -7.16 -6.92 2.67
C ASN A 60 -7.74 -7.81 3.77
N ALA A 61 -7.49 -9.11 3.70
CA ALA A 61 -8.03 -10.05 4.68
C ALA A 61 -7.49 -9.79 6.10
N TYR A 62 -6.18 -9.58 6.25
CA TYR A 62 -5.59 -9.26 7.54
C TYR A 62 -5.98 -7.86 8.04
N GLY A 63 -6.13 -6.89 7.13
CA GLY A 63 -6.65 -5.56 7.47
C GLY A 63 -8.09 -5.59 8.01
N GLU A 64 -8.96 -6.38 7.39
CA GLU A 64 -10.35 -6.61 7.85
C GLU A 64 -10.39 -7.40 9.17
N ALA A 65 -9.45 -8.32 9.37
CA ALA A 65 -9.30 -9.07 10.62
C ALA A 65 -8.77 -8.24 11.79
N GLY A 66 -8.14 -7.10 11.52
CA GLY A 66 -7.49 -6.24 12.50
C GLY A 66 -6.07 -6.64 12.88
N ASP A 67 -5.49 -7.60 12.16
CA ASP A 67 -4.08 -7.96 12.33
C ASP A 67 -3.19 -7.10 11.43
N LEU A 68 -2.99 -5.86 11.88
CA LEU A 68 -2.21 -4.86 11.16
C LEU A 68 -0.70 -5.21 11.14
N ALA A 69 -0.23 -5.98 12.12
CA ALA A 69 1.15 -6.42 12.19
C ALA A 69 1.47 -7.36 11.04
N THR A 70 0.67 -8.42 10.87
CA THR A 70 0.82 -9.35 9.74
C THR A 70 0.55 -8.65 8.40
N MET A 71 -0.43 -7.74 8.34
CA MET A 71 -0.67 -6.93 7.14
C MET A 71 0.60 -6.16 6.70
N LYS A 72 1.33 -5.56 7.65
CA LYS A 72 2.57 -4.82 7.36
C LYS A 72 3.70 -5.75 6.94
N GLU A 73 3.86 -6.91 7.58
CA GLU A 73 4.85 -7.91 7.17
C GLU A 73 4.62 -8.39 5.73
N LEU A 74 3.36 -8.61 5.35
CA LEU A 74 3.00 -9.02 3.99
C LEU A 74 3.32 -7.96 2.95
N TYR A 75 3.15 -6.68 3.29
CA TYR A 75 3.57 -5.58 2.44
C TYR A 75 5.09 -5.55 2.23
N ILE A 76 5.87 -5.73 3.30
CA ILE A 76 7.34 -5.80 3.21
C ILE A 76 7.78 -6.99 2.36
N GLN A 77 7.19 -8.17 2.56
CA GLN A 77 7.48 -9.36 1.76
C GLN A 77 7.18 -9.15 0.26
N MET A 78 6.16 -8.34 -0.05
CA MET A 78 5.83 -7.98 -1.43
C MET A 78 6.96 -7.14 -2.06
N GLU A 79 7.50 -6.17 -1.32
CA GLU A 79 8.64 -5.36 -1.76
C GLU A 79 9.93 -6.18 -1.90
N GLU A 80 10.22 -7.07 -0.94
CA GLU A 80 11.38 -7.97 -0.97
C GLU A 80 11.36 -8.90 -2.19
N ARG A 81 10.16 -9.37 -2.58
CA ARG A 81 9.96 -10.20 -3.77
C ARG A 81 9.93 -9.40 -5.07
N LYS A 82 10.20 -8.08 -5.01
CA LYS A 82 10.15 -7.14 -6.15
C LYS A 82 8.77 -7.08 -6.81
N CYS A 83 7.70 -7.44 -6.10
CA CYS A 83 6.33 -7.25 -6.54
C CYS A 83 5.94 -5.80 -6.28
N LYS A 84 5.57 -5.06 -7.33
CA LYS A 84 5.23 -3.63 -7.18
C LYS A 84 3.87 -3.48 -6.51
N PRO A 85 3.78 -2.75 -5.37
CA PRO A 85 2.51 -2.39 -4.78
C PRO A 85 1.75 -1.44 -5.70
N ASP A 86 0.51 -1.81 -5.99
CA ASP A 86 -0.42 -1.02 -6.79
C ASP A 86 -1.28 -0.10 -5.92
N ASN A 87 -2.03 0.82 -6.55
CA ASN A 87 -3.00 1.70 -5.89
C ASN A 87 -3.99 0.94 -4.99
N ILE A 88 -4.36 -0.29 -5.37
CA ILE A 88 -5.24 -1.16 -4.58
C ILE A 88 -4.60 -1.53 -3.24
N THR A 89 -3.30 -1.85 -3.25
CA THR A 89 -2.51 -2.18 -2.03
C THR A 89 -2.57 -1.03 -1.04
N PHE A 90 -2.24 0.18 -1.50
CA PHE A 90 -2.24 1.38 -0.65
C PHE A 90 -3.64 1.72 -0.15
N ALA A 91 -4.65 1.69 -1.03
CA ALA A 91 -6.04 1.93 -0.64
C ALA A 91 -6.52 0.95 0.44
N THR A 92 -6.14 -0.32 0.32
CA THR A 92 -6.47 -1.38 1.27
C THR A 92 -5.81 -1.12 2.63
N MET A 93 -4.51 -0.85 2.66
CA MET A 93 -3.79 -0.55 3.89
C MET A 93 -4.31 0.72 4.56
N ILE A 94 -4.56 1.79 3.79
CA ILE A 94 -5.14 3.03 4.30
C ILE A 94 -6.51 2.78 4.94
N LYS A 95 -7.38 2.02 4.27
CA LYS A 95 -8.70 1.67 4.79
C LYS A 95 -8.59 0.90 6.10
N ALA A 96 -7.70 -0.09 6.17
CA ALA A 96 -7.46 -0.86 7.39
C ALA A 96 -6.95 0.03 8.52
N TYR A 97 -5.83 0.76 8.32
CA TYR A 97 -5.27 1.63 9.35
C TYR A 97 -6.25 2.72 9.82
N ALA A 98 -7.03 3.30 8.91
CA ALA A 98 -8.06 4.28 9.26
C ALA A 98 -9.19 3.66 10.10
N ALA A 99 -9.62 2.44 9.79
CA ALA A 99 -10.63 1.71 10.57
C ALA A 99 -10.16 1.40 12.00
N HIS A 100 -8.84 1.25 12.20
CA HIS A 100 -8.23 1.00 13.50
C HIS A 100 -7.66 2.27 14.17
N GLY A 101 -7.91 3.46 13.61
CA GLY A 101 -7.53 4.75 14.20
C GLY A 101 -6.04 5.10 14.12
N ILE A 102 -5.25 4.41 13.29
CA ILE A 102 -3.82 4.65 13.13
C ILE A 102 -3.58 5.66 11.99
N PHE A 103 -3.87 6.93 12.25
CA PHE A 103 -3.83 7.98 11.23
C PHE A 103 -2.42 8.39 10.76
N ASN A 104 -1.42 8.27 11.62
CA ASN A 104 -0.03 8.63 11.28
C ASN A 104 0.46 7.84 10.06
N VAL A 105 0.25 6.52 10.07
CA VAL A 105 0.63 5.61 8.98
C VAL A 105 -0.24 5.85 7.74
N VAL A 106 -1.50 6.24 7.91
CA VAL A 106 -2.40 6.59 6.80
C VAL A 106 -1.88 7.80 6.02
N GLU A 107 -1.39 8.84 6.71
CA GLU A 107 -0.84 10.02 6.05
C GLU A 107 0.45 9.69 5.31
N GLU A 108 1.34 8.92 5.91
CA GLU A 108 2.58 8.45 5.27
C GLU A 108 2.27 7.63 4.00
N LEU A 109 1.37 6.65 4.10
CA LEU A 109 0.96 5.81 2.96
C LEU A 109 0.26 6.62 1.87
N LYS A 110 -0.53 7.65 2.22
CA LYS A 110 -1.14 8.55 1.24
C LYS A 110 -0.08 9.35 0.49
N GLN A 111 0.95 9.87 1.17
CA GLN A 111 2.06 10.57 0.52
C GLN A 111 2.85 9.63 -0.40
N GLN A 112 3.09 8.39 0.02
CA GLN A 112 3.70 7.37 -0.84
C GLN A 112 2.82 7.05 -2.06
N MET A 113 1.50 6.91 -1.90
CA MET A 113 0.58 6.69 -3.01
C MET A 113 0.55 7.87 -3.99
N LEU A 114 0.62 9.12 -3.50
CA LEU A 114 0.71 10.32 -4.34
C LEU A 114 2.02 10.35 -5.13
N SER A 115 3.17 10.17 -4.46
CA SER A 115 4.47 10.13 -5.12
C SER A 115 4.64 8.97 -6.12
N THR A 116 3.96 7.83 -5.88
CA THR A 116 3.99 6.66 -6.78
C THR A 116 2.98 6.79 -7.93
N GLY A 117 1.81 7.40 -7.68
CA GLY A 117 0.75 7.67 -8.66
C GLY A 117 1.03 8.88 -9.56
N GLU A 118 1.97 9.75 -9.21
CA GLU A 118 2.40 10.87 -10.05
C GLU A 118 3.13 10.44 -11.34
N ASN A 119 3.50 9.15 -11.49
CA ASN A 119 4.05 8.59 -12.73
C ASN A 119 3.00 7.93 -13.65
N SER A 120 1.71 7.93 -13.30
CA SER A 120 0.64 7.43 -14.19
C SER A 120 -0.63 8.29 -14.11
N GLY A 121 -0.53 9.54 -14.58
CA GLY A 121 -1.67 10.18 -15.27
C GLY A 121 -2.25 11.48 -14.72
N PHE A 122 -1.85 12.01 -13.55
CA PHE A 122 -2.49 13.23 -13.01
C PHE A 122 -1.56 14.28 -12.35
N ALA A 123 -0.24 14.20 -12.53
CA ALA A 123 0.73 15.17 -11.98
C ALA A 123 0.84 16.49 -12.78
N GLN A 124 -0.27 17.04 -13.27
CA GLN A 124 -0.32 18.42 -13.78
C GLN A 124 -1.51 19.21 -13.21
N LYS A 125 -1.62 19.36 -11.88
CA LYS A 125 -2.34 20.56 -11.36
C LYS A 125 -2.16 21.01 -9.92
N GLN A 126 -1.09 20.66 -9.20
CA GLN A 126 -0.87 21.24 -7.86
C GLN A 126 0.42 22.05 -7.71
N ASN A 127 1.37 21.96 -8.66
CA ASN A 127 2.62 22.74 -8.59
C ASN A 127 2.54 24.10 -9.32
N LYS A 128 1.55 24.93 -8.97
CA LYS A 128 1.55 26.35 -9.40
C LYS A 128 1.10 27.35 -8.33
N LYS A 129 0.60 26.91 -7.16
CA LYS A 129 0.11 27.83 -6.12
C LYS A 129 1.13 28.14 -5.02
N ALA A 130 2.16 27.32 -4.82
CA ALA A 130 3.16 27.53 -3.77
C ALA A 130 4.29 28.52 -4.14
N ARG A 131 4.46 28.89 -5.42
CA ARG A 131 5.59 29.73 -5.86
C ARG A 131 5.30 31.22 -6.02
N ARG A 132 4.06 31.67 -5.74
CA ARG A 132 3.66 33.10 -5.85
C ARG A 132 3.80 33.89 -4.54
N GLY A 133 4.12 33.23 -3.42
CA GLY A 133 4.15 33.87 -2.08
C GLY A 133 5.51 34.36 -1.57
N LEU A 134 6.61 34.23 -2.34
CA LEU A 134 7.97 34.42 -1.80
C LEU A 134 8.83 35.45 -2.56
N LEU A 135 8.21 36.34 -3.35
CA LEU A 135 8.91 37.46 -4.01
C LEU A 135 8.38 38.85 -3.62
N GLU A 136 7.29 38.95 -2.85
CA GLU A 136 6.68 40.22 -2.42
C GLU A 136 7.13 40.69 -1.02
N GLY A 137 8.15 40.06 -0.44
CA GLY A 137 8.66 40.38 0.90
C GLY A 137 9.99 41.13 0.95
N HIS A 138 10.67 41.33 -0.18
CA HIS A 138 12.07 41.82 -0.22
C HIS A 138 12.25 43.19 -0.89
N LYS A 139 11.17 43.96 -1.08
CA LYS A 139 11.22 45.32 -1.67
C LYS A 139 10.78 46.45 -0.72
N ARG A 140 10.80 46.25 0.58
CA ARG A 140 10.29 47.26 1.54
C ARG A 140 11.32 47.74 2.58
N ASN A 141 12.61 47.75 2.23
CA ASN A 141 13.67 48.27 3.11
C ASN A 141 14.84 48.93 2.34
N LEU A 142 14.55 49.69 1.26
CA LEU A 142 15.58 50.55 0.62
C LEU A 142 15.06 51.93 0.20
N GLU A 143 14.00 52.43 0.83
CA GLU A 143 13.47 53.79 0.59
C GLU A 143 13.12 54.49 1.91
N VAL A 144 13.93 54.35 2.95
CA VAL A 144 13.87 55.28 4.08
C VAL A 144 15.23 55.26 4.76
N VAL A 145 16.16 56.11 4.33
CA VAL A 145 17.08 56.94 5.13
C VAL A 145 17.94 57.72 4.12
N ASN A 146 18.07 59.04 4.32
CA ASN A 146 18.98 59.99 3.65
C ASN A 146 18.46 60.81 2.46
N THR A 147 17.33 61.48 2.67
CA THR A 147 17.29 62.94 2.49
C THR A 147 17.18 63.55 3.88
N GLU A 148 18.16 64.34 4.33
CA GLU A 148 18.07 65.54 5.20
C GLU A 148 19.48 66.01 5.63
N GLY A 149 19.77 67.31 5.46
CA GLY A 149 20.93 68.05 6.03
C GLY A 149 22.13 68.19 5.07
N ILE A 150 22.26 69.22 4.23
CA ILE A 150 22.41 70.67 4.52
C ILE A 150 23.52 70.94 5.54
N TYR A 151 24.71 71.31 5.07
CA TYR A 151 25.49 72.52 5.44
C TYR A 151 26.68 72.68 4.51
#